data_AF-A0A7U7CXT8-F1
#
_entry.id   AF-A0A7U7CXT8-F1
#
_cell.length_a   1.000
_cell.length_b   1.000
_cell.length_c   1.000
_cell.angle_alpha   90.00
_cell.angle_beta   90.00
_cell.angle_gamma   90.00
#
_symmetry.space_group_name_H-M   'P 1'
#
loop_
_entity.id
_entity.type
_entity.pdbx_description
1 polymer ?
#
loop_
_entity_poly.entity_id
_entity_poly.type
_entity_poly.pdbx_seq_one_letter_code
_entity_poly.pdbx_strand_id
1 'polypeptide(L)' 'MNPGDIVNILPGIIHWHGADPDSEFTHIAINPNTQNGVIEWLQPVTDEEYNNL' A
#
# COMPACT_ATOMS: atom_id res chain seq x y z
N MET A 1 6.44 -4.58 7.09
CA MET A 1 5.38 -5.61 7.19
C MET A 1 6.06 -6.97 7.08
N ASN A 2 5.62 -7.94 7.87
CA ASN A 2 6.15 -9.30 7.89
C ASN A 2 5.13 -10.31 7.34
N PRO A 3 5.58 -11.51 6.90
CA PRO A 3 4.67 -12.58 6.52
C PRO A 3 3.69 -12.92 7.66
N GLY A 4 2.39 -12.87 7.35
CA GLY A 4 1.32 -13.12 8.32
C GLY A 4 0.68 -11.85 8.92
N ASP A 5 1.29 -10.68 8.72
CA ASP A 5 0.68 -9.41 9.11
C ASP A 5 -0.61 -9.15 8.32
N ILE A 6 -1.58 -8.51 8.97
CA ILE A 6 -2.84 -8.09 8.35
C ILE A 6 -2.91 -6.57 8.43
N VAL A 7 -3.08 -5.91 7.28
CA VAL A 7 -3.28 -4.46 7.19
C VAL A 7 -4.70 -4.19 6.70
N ASN A 8 -5.51 -3.54 7.55
CA ASN A 8 -6.85 -3.09 7.19
C ASN A 8 -6.79 -1.61 6.80
N ILE A 9 -7.06 -1.32 5.54
CA ILE A 9 -7.06 0.03 4.99
C ILE A 9 -8.50 0.53 4.89
N LEU A 10 -8.82 1.58 5.64
CA LEU A 10 -10.17 2.14 5.67
C LEU A 10 -10.47 2.93 4.38
N PRO A 11 -11.77 3.06 3.99
CA PRO A 11 -12.16 3.81 2.81
C PRO A 11 -11.64 5.26 2.83
N GLY A 12 -11.09 5.73 1.71
CA GLY A 12 -10.62 7.11 1.53
C GLY A 12 -9.27 7.43 2.16
N ILE A 13 -8.59 6.46 2.78
CA ILE A 13 -7.24 6.67 3.32
C ILE A 13 -6.22 6.63 2.19
N ILE A 14 -5.51 7.75 2.00
CA ILE A 14 -4.35 7.82 1.11
C ILE A 14 -3.23 7.00 1.74
N HIS A 15 -2.67 6.06 0.99
CA HIS A 15 -1.65 5.15 1.47
C HIS A 15 -0.79 4.66 0.31
N TRP A 16 0.35 4.07 0.68
CA TRP A 16 1.19 3.29 -0.21
C TRP A 16 1.74 2.09 0.57
N HIS A 17 2.16 1.05 -0.15
CA HIS A 17 2.82 -0.11 0.42
C HIS A 17 3.78 -0.70 -0.61
N GLY A 18 4.95 -1.13 -0.16
CA GLY A 18 6.01 -1.62 -1.03
C GLY A 18 7.05 -2.42 -0.26
N ALA A 19 8.08 -2.82 -0.99
CA ALA A 19 9.26 -3.46 -0.43
C ALA A 19 10.07 -2.48 0.45
N ASP A 20 10.90 -3.05 1.31
CA ASP A 20 11.99 -2.34 1.98
C ASP A 20 13.17 -2.22 0.99
N PRO A 21 14.04 -1.19 1.06
CA PRO A 21 15.21 -1.06 0.18
C PRO A 21 16.05 -2.34 0.00
N ASP A 22 16.16 -3.15 1.04
CA ASP A 22 17.09 -4.29 1.07
C ASP A 22 16.40 -5.67 1.04
N SER A 23 15.09 -5.74 0.79
CA SER A 23 14.37 -7.02 0.76
C SER A 23 13.16 -7.06 -0.16
N GLU A 24 12.76 -8.27 -0.58
CA GLU A 24 11.55 -8.47 -1.38
C GLU A 24 10.28 -8.43 -0.52
N PHE A 25 9.17 -7.98 -1.12
CA PHE A 25 7.87 -7.96 -0.48
C PHE A 25 6.81 -8.57 -1.40
N THR A 26 5.99 -9.47 -0.87
CA THR A 26 4.82 -10.05 -1.56
C THR A 26 3.66 -10.09 -0.61
N HIS A 27 2.48 -9.72 -1.09
CA HIS A 27 1.25 -9.80 -0.32
C HIS A 27 0.05 -10.07 -1.23
N ILE A 28 -1.06 -10.47 -0.61
CA ILE A 28 -2.36 -10.57 -1.27
C ILE A 28 -3.10 -9.25 -1.00
N ALA A 29 -3.60 -8.61 -2.05
CA ALA A 29 -4.46 -7.44 -1.95
C ALA A 29 -5.92 -7.84 -2.23
N ILE A 30 -6.83 -7.50 -1.31
CA ILE A 30 -8.27 -7.73 -1.47
C ILE A 30 -8.95 -6.37 -1.41
N ASN A 31 -9.56 -5.96 -2.52
CA ASN A 31 -10.32 -4.71 -2.63
C ASN A 31 -11.82 -5.06 -2.60
N PRO A 32 -12.52 -4.89 -1.45
CA PRO A 32 -13.96 -5.06 -1.38
C PRO A 32 -14.70 -3.86 -1.97
N ASN A 33 -16.01 -3.99 -2.21
CA ASN A 33 -16.88 -2.90 -2.65
C ASN A 33 -16.50 -2.21 -3.97
N THR A 34 -15.91 -2.96 -4.91
CA THR A 34 -15.43 -2.46 -6.20
C THR A 34 -16.50 -1.81 -7.07
N GLN A 35 -17.78 -2.10 -6.82
CA GLN A 35 -18.91 -1.43 -7.47
C GLN A 35 -18.97 0.09 -7.20
N ASN A 36 -18.31 0.55 -6.13
CA ASN A 36 -18.25 1.97 -5.75
C ASN A 36 -17.00 2.69 -6.28
N GLY A 37 -16.20 2.00 -7.11
CA GLY A 37 -14.85 2.43 -7.51
C GLY A 37 -13.79 1.50 -6.94
N VAL A 38 -12.63 1.42 -7.61
CA VAL A 38 -11.55 0.50 -7.25
C VAL A 38 -10.37 1.24 -6.64
N ILE A 39 -9.84 2.25 -7.35
CA ILE A 39 -8.67 3.00 -6.90
C ILE A 39 -8.65 4.38 -7.56
N GLU A 40 -8.16 5.38 -6.83
CA GLU A 40 -7.76 6.69 -7.35
C GLU A 40 -6.24 6.81 -7.20
N TRP A 41 -5.53 6.89 -8.32
CA TRP A 41 -4.08 7.04 -8.31
C TRP A 41 -3.69 8.50 -8.13
N LEU A 42 -2.74 8.74 -7.23
CA LEU A 42 -2.17 10.05 -6.98
C LEU A 42 -0.73 10.12 -7.52
N GLN A 43 0.08 11.00 -6.95
CA GLN A 43 1.48 11.15 -7.32
C GLN A 43 2.31 9.94 -6.85
N PRO A 44 3.42 9.62 -7.54
CA PRO A 44 4.38 8.64 -7.06
C PRO A 44 4.93 9.04 -5.68
N VAL A 45 5.23 8.03 -4.86
CA VAL A 45 6.02 8.23 -3.63
C VAL A 45 7.42 8.67 -4.04
N THR A 46 7.89 9.78 -3.48
CA THR A 46 9.23 10.31 -3.75
C THR A 46 10.30 9.49 -3.03
N ASP A 47 11.54 9.53 -3.52
CA ASP A 47 12.68 8.91 -2.83
C ASP A 47 12.85 9.46 -1.41
N GLU A 48 12.54 10.74 -1.18
CA GLU A 48 12.59 11.35 0.15
C GLU A 48 11.53 10.76 1.10
N GLU A 49 10.29 10.61 0.63
CA GLU A 49 9.22 9.97 1.42
C GLU A 49 9.51 8.48 1.68
N TYR A 50 10.10 7.79 0.71
CA TYR A 50 10.46 6.38 0.84
C TYR A 50 11.59 6.14 1.85
N ASN A 51 12.61 7.00 1.85
CA ASN A 51 13.80 6.84 2.69
C ASN A 51 13.64 7.40 4.11
N ASN A 52 12.59 8.16 4.41
CA ASN A 52 12.35 8.80 5.71
C ASN A 52 11.34 8.04 6.60
N LEU A 53 11.19 6.73 6.39
CA LEU A 53 10.30 5.86 7.17
C LEU A 53 10.92 5.31 8.45
#